data_AF-N6W776-F1
#
_entry.id   AF-N6W776-F1
#
_cell.length_a   1.000
_cell.length_b   1.000
_cell.length_c   1.000
_cell.angle_alpha   90.00
_cell.angle_beta   90.00
_cell.angle_gamma   90.00
#
_symmetry.space_group_name_H-M   'P 1'
#
loop_
_entity.id
_entity.type
_entity.pdbx_description
1 polymer ?
#
loop_
_entity_poly.entity_id
_entity_poly.type
_entity_poly.pdbx_seq_one_letter_code
_entity_poly.pdbx_strand_id
1 'polypeptide(L)'
;MPATVVKEISGYRLMKISDVRDNGQVTRQYHIVVEPNGDLFQVGLTYAQGLALLEVITAGIEEELQAQGEQVTEAPSSEDAFAQCVNF
;
A
#
# COMPACT_ATOMS: atom_id res chain seq x y z
N MET A 1 -5.77 21.63 13.38
CA MET A 1 -5.35 20.23 13.60
C MET A 1 -4.48 19.80 12.42
N PRO A 2 -3.15 19.92 12.50
CA PRO A 2 -2.26 19.41 11.47
C PRO A 2 -2.36 17.87 11.37
N ALA A 3 -2.36 17.37 10.13
CA ALA A 3 -2.30 15.95 9.81
C ALA A 3 -1.03 15.67 9.00
N THR A 4 -0.38 14.54 9.25
CA THR A 4 0.84 14.13 8.53
C THR A 4 0.77 12.64 8.23
N VAL A 5 1.05 12.27 6.98
CA VAL A 5 1.18 10.85 6.61
C VAL A 5 2.45 10.31 7.25
N VAL A 6 2.33 9.24 8.02
CA VAL A 6 3.48 8.57 8.68
C VAL A 6 3.87 7.28 7.98
N LYS A 7 2.93 6.63 7.27
CA LYS A 7 3.19 5.43 6.47
C LYS A 7 2.16 5.34 5.34
N GLU A 8 2.59 4.84 4.20
CA GLU A 8 1.73 4.56 3.05
C GLU A 8 2.11 3.19 2.47
N ILE A 9 1.11 2.33 2.24
CA ILE A 9 1.28 1.00 1.65
C ILE A 9 0.05 0.72 0.77
N SER A 10 0.27 0.36 -0.51
CA SER A 10 -0.80 0.01 -1.45
C SER A 10 -1.96 1.04 -1.52
N GLY A 11 -1.64 2.33 -1.39
CA GLY A 11 -2.60 3.44 -1.38
C GLY A 11 -3.29 3.69 -0.02
N TYR A 12 -3.20 2.78 0.93
CA TYR A 12 -3.66 3.00 2.30
C TYR A 12 -2.63 3.84 3.05
N ARG A 13 -3.11 4.81 3.84
CA ARG A 13 -2.27 5.78 4.55
C ARG A 13 -2.55 5.74 6.05
N LEU A 14 -1.51 5.50 6.84
CA LEU A 14 -1.54 5.81 8.26
C LEU A 14 -1.15 7.27 8.44
N MET A 15 -2.05 8.06 9.00
CA MET A 15 -1.81 9.48 9.29
C MET A 15 -1.78 9.73 10.79
N LYS A 16 -0.89 10.63 11.21
CA LYS A 16 -0.86 11.20 12.55
C LYS A 16 -1.60 12.52 12.52
N ILE A 17 -2.56 12.68 13.42
CA ILE A 17 -3.26 13.94 13.65
C ILE A 17 -2.86 14.47 15.02
N SER A 18 -2.41 15.72 15.05
CA SER A 18 -2.08 16.42 16.27
C SER A 18 -3.09 17.54 16.50
N ASP A 19 -3.64 17.57 17.71
CA ASP A 19 -4.38 18.71 18.22
C ASP A 19 -3.37 19.66 18.87
N VAL A 20 -3.37 20.91 18.41
CA VAL A 20 -2.36 21.93 18.76
C VAL A 20 -3.11 23.15 19.26
N ARG A 21 -2.80 23.58 20.48
CA ARG A 21 -3.33 24.82 21.06
C ARG A 21 -2.73 26.05 20.38
N ASP A 22 -3.35 27.21 20.60
CA ASP A 22 -2.89 28.50 20.08
C ASP A 22 -1.45 28.88 20.51
N ASN A 23 -0.94 28.27 21.59
CA ASN A 23 0.44 28.42 22.07
C ASN A 23 1.45 27.45 21.40
N GLY A 24 1.03 26.66 20.41
CA GLY A 24 1.86 25.67 19.72
C GLY A 24 2.04 24.35 20.47
N GLN A 25 1.43 24.17 21.65
CA GLN A 25 1.54 22.94 22.43
C GLN A 25 0.60 21.85 21.88
N VAL A 26 1.15 20.66 21.63
CA VAL A 26 0.36 19.47 21.27
C VAL A 26 -0.39 18.95 22.50
N THR A 27 -1.71 18.88 22.43
CA THR A 27 -2.58 18.42 23.52
C THR A 27 -3.04 16.98 23.35
N ARG A 28 -3.26 16.57 22.11
CA ARG A 28 -3.73 15.24 21.77
C ARG A 28 -3.06 14.80 20.48
N GLN A 29 -2.73 13.52 20.42
CA GLN A 29 -2.21 12.90 19.23
C GLN A 29 -2.92 11.57 19.03
N TYR A 30 -3.43 11.35 17.82
CA TYR A 30 -4.06 10.10 17.43
C TYR A 30 -3.62 9.74 16.02
N HIS A 31 -3.71 8.45 15.71
CA HIS A 31 -3.46 7.94 14.37
C HIS A 31 -4.78 7.52 13.74
N ILE A 32 -4.84 7.68 12.42
CA ILE A 32 -5.97 7.29 11.59
C ILE A 32 -5.45 6.49 10.41
N VAL A 33 -6.23 5.53 9.95
CA VAL A 33 -5.98 4.83 8.67
C VAL A 33 -6.96 5.38 7.65
N VAL A 34 -6.45 5.71 6.47
CA VAL A 34 -7.20 6.28 5.34
C VAL A 34 -7.07 5.33 4.16
N GLU A 35 -8.18 5.08 3.50
CA GLU A 35 -8.28 4.27 2.29
C GLU A 35 -7.67 4.98 1.05
N PRO A 36 -7.39 4.25 -0.03
CA PRO A 36 -6.87 4.83 -1.28
C PRO A 36 -7.82 5.86 -1.93
N ASN A 37 -9.14 5.69 -1.75
CA ASN A 37 -10.17 6.63 -2.21
C ASN A 37 -10.19 7.96 -1.40
N GLY A 38 -9.45 8.02 -0.28
CA GLY A 38 -9.43 9.16 0.64
C GLY A 38 -10.38 9.07 1.82
N ASP A 39 -11.16 7.98 1.93
CA ASP A 39 -12.11 7.78 3.02
C ASP A 39 -11.42 7.34 4.31
N LEU A 40 -12.03 7.71 5.44
CA LEU A 40 -11.54 7.34 6.76
C LEU A 40 -11.89 5.87 7.03
N PHE A 41 -10.88 5.02 7.15
CA PHE A 41 -11.06 3.63 7.51
C PHE A 41 -11.27 3.47 9.02
N GLN A 42 -10.36 4.02 9.83
CA GLN A 42 -10.43 3.92 11.29
C GLN A 42 -9.75 5.11 11.96
N VAL A 43 -10.34 5.60 13.05
CA VAL A 43 -9.84 6.74 13.83
C VAL A 43 -9.51 6.38 15.28
N GLY A 44 -8.68 7.21 15.91
CA GLY A 44 -8.41 7.12 17.35
C GLY A 44 -7.43 6.01 17.75
N LEU A 45 -6.57 5.57 16.83
CA LEU A 45 -5.62 4.49 17.07
C LEU A 45 -4.33 5.02 17.69
N THR A 46 -3.68 4.17 18.49
CA THR A 46 -2.24 4.31 18.75
C THR A 46 -1.44 4.04 17.48
N TYR A 47 -0.18 4.47 17.45
CA TYR A 47 0.69 4.20 16.30
C TYR A 47 0.81 2.71 16.01
N ALA A 48 1.04 1.89 17.04
CA ALA A 48 1.19 0.44 16.91
C ALA A 48 -0.09 -0.23 16.39
N GLN A 49 -1.27 0.18 16.88
CA GLN A 49 -2.54 -0.34 16.39
C GLN A 49 -2.81 0.07 14.93
N GLY A 50 -2.50 1.31 14.57
CA GLY A 50 -2.65 1.78 13.20
C GLY A 50 -1.70 1.09 12.23
N LEU A 51 -0.47 0.82 12.66
CA LEU A 51 0.50 0.07 11.87
C LEU A 51 0.06 -1.38 11.68
N ALA A 52 -0.32 -2.07 12.76
CA ALA A 52 -0.82 -3.46 12.68
C ALA A 52 -2.06 -3.56 11.79
N LEU A 53 -2.98 -2.60 11.90
CA LEU A 53 -4.17 -2.55 11.03
C LEU A 53 -3.79 -2.34 9.56
N LEU A 54 -2.86 -1.43 9.29
CA LEU A 54 -2.37 -1.18 7.94
C LEU A 54 -1.75 -2.45 7.34
N GLU A 55 -0.88 -3.14 8.09
CA GLU A 55 -0.24 -4.38 7.66
C GLU A 55 -1.27 -5.49 7.37
N VAL A 56 -2.29 -5.65 8.22
CA VAL A 56 -3.35 -6.65 8.01
C VAL A 56 -4.16 -6.36 6.74
N ILE A 57 -4.49 -5.10 6.49
CA ILE A 57 -5.24 -4.70 5.29
C ILE A 57 -4.40 -4.94 4.03
N THR A 58 -3.10 -4.66 4.09
CA THR A 58 -2.23 -4.73 2.90
C THR A 58 -1.58 -6.09 2.68
N ALA A 59 -1.55 -6.97 3.68
CA ALA A 59 -0.96 -8.31 3.55
C ALA A 59 -1.61 -9.13 2.42
N GLY A 60 -2.94 -9.11 2.28
CA GLY A 60 -3.64 -9.79 1.20
C GLY A 60 -3.36 -9.20 -0.19
N ILE A 61 -3.05 -7.90 -0.26
CA ILE A 61 -2.76 -7.21 -1.52
C ILE A 61 -1.37 -7.57 -2.04
N GLU A 62 -0.38 -7.70 -1.15
CA GLU A 62 0.98 -8.08 -1.53
C GLU A 62 1.05 -9.53 -2.04
N GLU A 63 0.29 -10.45 -1.44
CA GLU A 63 0.18 -11.84 -1.91
C GLU A 63 -0.47 -11.92 -3.31
N GLU A 64 -1.53 -11.15 -3.56
CA GLU A 64 -2.19 -11.11 -4.87
C GLU A 64 -1.32 -10.45 -5.96
N LEU A 65 -0.54 -9.43 -5.61
CA LEU A 65 0.41 -8.77 -6.52
C LEU A 65 1.57 -9.70 -6.90
N GLN A 66 2.09 -10.48 -5.95
CA GLN A 66 3.13 -11.48 -6.24
C GLN A 66 2.61 -12.60 -7.14
N ALA A 67 1.41 -13.12 -6.87
CA ALA A 67 0.80 -14.15 -7.70
C ALA A 67 0.56 -13.69 -9.16
N GLN A 68 0.24 -12.41 -9.37
CA GLN A 68 0.06 -11.83 -10.70
C GLN A 68 1.39 -11.48 -11.39
N GLY A 69 2.43 -11.09 -10.63
CA GLY A 69 3.78 -10.86 -11.15
C GLY A 69 4.44 -12.12 -11.71
N GLU A 70 4.13 -13.28 -11.13
CA GLU A 70 4.67 -14.57 -11.57
C GLU A 70 3.97 -15.09 -12.85
N GLN A 71 2.74 -14.67 -13.14
CA GLN A 71 2.00 -15.07 -14.35
C GLN A 71 2.35 -14.25 -15.61
N VAL A 72 3.08 -13.14 -15.51
CA VAL A 72 3.48 -12.33 -16.68
C VAL A 72 4.82 -12.79 -17.28
N THR A 73 5.47 -13.80 -16.68
CA THR A 73 6.77 -14.33 -17.15
C THR A 73 6.66 -15.73 -17.76
N GLU A 74 5.58 -16.03 -18.48
CA GLU A 74 5.55 -17.18 -19.38
C GLU A 74 4.76 -16.86 -20.66
N ALA A 75 5.26 -15.89 -21.43
CA ALA A 75 4.96 -15.84 -22.85
C ALA A 75 5.94 -16.80 -23.54
N PRO A 76 5.51 -17.94 -24.13
CA PRO A 76 6.37 -18.71 -25.01
C PRO A 76 6.63 -17.86 -26.25
N SER A 77 7.79 -17.22 -26.32
CA SER A 77 8.29 -16.61 -27.55
C SER A 77 8.52 -17.73 -28.56
N SER A 78 7.45 -18.08 -29.25
CA SER A 78 7.40 -19.05 -30.34
C SER A 78 7.87 -18.37 -31.61
N GLU A 79 9.13 -17.92 -31.63
CA GLU A 79 9.75 -17.26 -32.79
C GLU A 79 11.18 -17.73 -33.06
N ASP A 80 11.50 -19.00 -32.73
CA ASP A 80 12.74 -19.66 -33.21
C ASP A 80 12.47 -21.04 -33.82
N ALA A 81 11.36 -21.17 -34.57
CA ALA A 81 11.03 -22.37 -35.35
C ALA A 81 10.91 -22.10 -36.86
N PHE A 82 11.66 -21.11 -37.40
CA PHE A 82 11.69 -20.82 -38.84
C PHE A 82 13.09 -20.89 -39.48
N ALA A 83 14.02 -21.66 -38.89
CA ALA A 83 15.32 -21.96 -39.51
C ALA A 83 15.47 -23.41 -39.99
N GLN A 84 14.36 -24.10 -40.31
CA GLN A 84 14.38 -25.37 -41.05
C GLN A 84 13.46 -25.30 -42.27
N CYS A 85 13.89 -24.60 -43.31
CA CYS A 85 13.34 -24.74 -44.66
C CYS A 85 14.30 -24.16 -45.71
N VAL A 86 15.52 -24.69 -45.79
CA VAL A 86 16.26 -24.75 -47.06
C VAL A 86 17.04 -26.07 -47.08
N ASN A 87 16.37 -27.13 -47.50
CA ASN A 87 17.02 -28.30 -48.10
C ASN A 87 16.49 -28.38 -49.53
N PHE A 88 17.40 -28.35 -50.51
CA PHE A 88 17.43 -29.08 -51.79
C PHE A 88 18.33 -28.36 -52.79
#